data_AF-A0A7S3UH61-F1
#
_entry.id   AF-A0A7S3UH61-F1
#
_cell.length_a   1.000
_cell.length_b   1.000
_cell.length_c   1.000
_cell.angle_alpha   90.00
_cell.angle_beta   90.00
_cell.angle_gamma   90.00
#
_symmetry.space_group_name_H-M   'P 1'
#
loop_
_entity.id
_entity.type
_entity.pdbx_description
1 polymer ?
#
loop_
_entity_poly.entity_id
_entity_poly.type
_entity_poly.pdbx_seq_one_letter_code
_entity_poly.pdbx_strand_id
1 'polypeptide(L)'
;ALVAPILPDSVIRWITRSVLTRYMKQLSDLDWPMGDVRFLDEMKSRGESRGDGKAIAVDTAAANEQHYEVPTEFYLGFLGPCMKYSSCEWELNNPNDTLEAAEERTLASYARRVGLDDDGVKRVLDIGCGWGSFTLWAAKKYPQLSFTCFSNSATQIAHITQSAKERGLSNVRATRLDINKLSLQNLGETKPFDRIVSIECLEHSENYELLFFRKRLRSSSSTRDSQNAQGWAAALVQN
;
A
#
# COMPACT_ATOMS: atom_id res chain seq x y z
N ALA A 1 -8.08 32.56 -17.80
CA ALA A 1 -7.63 31.18 -17.50
C ALA A 1 -6.78 30.71 -18.67
N LEU A 2 -5.45 30.68 -18.50
CA LEU A 2 -4.54 30.10 -19.49
C LEU A 2 -4.75 28.58 -19.47
N VAL A 3 -5.57 28.08 -20.39
CA VAL A 3 -5.56 26.66 -20.74
C VAL A 3 -4.16 26.42 -21.33
N ALA A 4 -3.33 25.65 -20.62
CA ALA A 4 -2.01 25.29 -21.12
C ALA A 4 -2.16 24.70 -22.54
N PRO A 5 -1.24 25.00 -23.47
CA PRO A 5 -1.32 24.44 -24.82
C PRO A 5 -1.28 22.92 -24.71
N ILE A 6 -2.37 22.28 -25.15
CA ILE A 6 -2.50 20.82 -25.17
C ILE A 6 -1.52 20.32 -26.23
N LEU A 7 -0.40 19.77 -25.79
CA LEU A 7 0.54 19.09 -26.69
C LEU A 7 -0.09 17.79 -27.21
N PRO A 8 0.14 17.40 -28.48
CA PRO A 8 -0.29 16.09 -28.97
C PRO A 8 0.31 14.95 -28.16
N ASP A 9 -0.44 13.86 -27.96
CA ASP A 9 0.02 12.67 -27.21
C ASP A 9 1.34 12.11 -27.75
N SER A 10 1.56 12.14 -29.07
CA SER A 10 2.84 11.74 -29.68
C SER A 10 4.01 12.59 -29.21
N VAL A 11 3.81 13.90 -29.04
CA VAL A 11 4.82 14.84 -28.54
C VAL A 11 5.05 14.62 -27.05
N ILE A 12 3.99 14.46 -26.26
CA ILE A 12 4.10 14.14 -24.82
C ILE A 12 4.91 12.86 -24.63
N ARG A 13 4.56 11.78 -25.33
CA ARG A 13 5.28 10.49 -25.29
C ARG A 13 6.75 10.62 -25.70
N TRP A 14 7.05 11.42 -26.72
CA TRP A 14 8.42 11.67 -27.15
C TRP A 14 9.23 12.44 -26.09
N ILE A 15 8.66 13.48 -25.49
CA ILE A 15 9.29 14.24 -24.41
C ILE A 15 9.53 13.33 -23.20
N THR A 16 8.52 12.59 -22.75
CA THR A 16 8.62 11.66 -21.61
C THR A 16 9.71 10.62 -21.85
N ARG A 17 9.73 9.96 -23.02
CA ARG A 17 10.79 9.00 -23.38
C ARG A 17 12.18 9.65 -23.36
N SER A 18 12.30 10.86 -23.89
CA SER A 18 13.58 11.58 -23.92
C SER A 18 14.09 11.92 -22.51
N VAL A 19 13.21 12.32 -21.60
CA VAL A 19 13.54 12.57 -20.19
C VAL A 19 13.93 11.26 -19.50
N LEU A 20 13.16 10.19 -19.68
CA LEU A 20 13.45 8.87 -19.10
C LEU A 20 14.80 8.31 -19.61
N THR A 21 15.12 8.45 -20.90
CA THR A 21 16.41 8.02 -21.45
C THR A 21 17.58 8.79 -20.84
N ARG A 22 17.44 10.11 -20.61
CA ARG A 22 18.47 10.89 -19.92
C ARG A 22 18.65 10.45 -18.47
N TYR A 23 17.55 10.19 -17.77
CA TYR A 23 17.57 9.71 -16.39
C TYR A 23 18.20 8.31 -16.29
N MET A 24 17.84 7.38 -17.18
CA MET A 24 18.48 6.06 -17.26
C MET A 24 19.98 6.15 -17.50
N LYS A 25 20.44 7.09 -18.35
CA LYS A 25 21.88 7.31 -18.57
C LYS A 25 22.59 7.82 -17.30
N GLN A 26 21.96 8.76 -16.58
CA GLN A 26 22.49 9.23 -15.30
C GLN A 26 22.56 8.10 -14.26
N LEU A 27 21.57 7.21 -14.25
CA LEU A 27 21.56 6.03 -13.37
C LEU A 27 22.56 4.95 -13.79
N SER A 28 22.81 4.75 -15.09
CA SER A 28 23.82 3.79 -15.56
C SER A 28 25.25 4.26 -15.29
N ASP A 29 25.45 5.58 -15.18
CA ASP A 29 26.73 6.19 -14.82
C ASP A 29 26.97 6.19 -13.30
N LEU A 30 25.92 5.92 -12.50
CA LEU A 30 26.05 5.61 -11.09
C LEU A 30 26.44 4.13 -10.97
N ASP A 31 27.63 3.88 -10.41
CA ASP A 31 28.10 2.54 -10.06
C ASP A 31 27.28 2.03 -8.86
N TRP A 32 25.99 1.77 -9.12
CA TRP A 32 25.02 1.39 -8.11
C TRP A 32 25.29 -0.07 -7.77
N PRO A 33 25.56 -0.42 -6.49
CA PRO A 33 25.73 -1.80 -6.10
C PRO A 33 24.37 -2.48 -6.22
N MET A 34 24.09 -3.09 -7.38
CA MET A 34 22.89 -3.89 -7.65
C MET A 34 22.88 -5.22 -6.88
N GLY A 35 23.69 -5.33 -5.83
CA GLY A 35 23.69 -6.41 -4.87
C GLY A 35 24.37 -5.92 -3.60
N ASP A 36 23.94 -6.47 -2.48
CA ASP A 36 24.45 -6.24 -1.13
C ASP A 36 23.96 -4.98 -0.40
N VAL A 37 23.23 -5.25 0.68
CA VAL A 37 23.27 -4.68 2.06
C VAL A 37 23.52 -3.16 2.22
N ARG A 38 24.43 -2.56 1.46
CA ARG A 38 24.72 -1.12 1.40
C ARG A 38 23.52 -0.28 1.01
N PHE A 39 22.64 -0.75 0.12
CA PHE A 39 21.40 -0.02 -0.18
C PHE A 39 20.50 0.10 1.05
N LEU A 40 20.34 -1.01 1.79
CA LEU A 40 19.57 -1.02 3.03
C LEU A 40 20.26 -0.18 4.12
N ASP A 41 21.57 -0.27 4.26
CA ASP A 41 22.34 0.56 5.21
C ASP A 41 22.35 2.05 4.83
N GLU A 42 22.29 2.38 3.54
CA GLU A 42 22.16 3.76 3.07
C GLU A 42 20.75 4.30 3.28
N MET A 43 19.71 3.50 3.05
CA MET A 43 18.34 3.86 3.43
C MET A 43 18.19 4.04 4.95
N LYS A 44 18.81 3.17 5.75
CA LYS A 44 18.87 3.30 7.22
C LYS A 44 19.58 4.58 7.63
N SER A 45 20.77 4.84 7.10
CA SER A 45 21.56 6.02 7.47
C SER A 45 20.93 7.32 6.98
N ARG A 46 20.24 7.34 5.84
CA ARG A 46 19.45 8.50 5.39
C ARG A 46 18.24 8.78 6.28
N GLY A 47 17.54 7.74 6.75
CA GLY A 47 16.46 7.87 7.73
C GLY A 47 16.95 8.34 9.11
N GLU A 48 18.14 7.92 9.52
CA GLU A 48 18.78 8.37 10.78
C GLU A 48 19.32 9.80 10.69
N SER A 49 19.88 10.20 9.54
CA SER A 49 20.56 11.51 9.35
C SER A 49 19.61 12.69 9.15
N ARG A 50 18.36 12.45 8.70
CA ARG A 50 17.34 13.51 8.56
C ARG A 50 16.68 13.96 9.87
N GLY A 51 17.00 13.30 11.00
CA GLY A 51 16.34 13.57 12.28
C GLY A 51 14.93 12.98 12.40
N ASP A 52 14.49 12.20 11.41
CA ASP A 52 13.15 11.61 11.31
C ASP A 52 12.98 10.30 12.08
N GLY A 53 13.64 10.18 13.23
CA GLY A 53 13.65 8.98 14.07
C GLY A 53 12.30 8.58 14.70
N LYS A 54 11.15 9.08 14.22
CA LYS A 54 9.83 8.79 14.79
C LYS A 54 8.67 8.62 13.82
N ALA A 55 8.70 9.16 12.59
CA ALA A 55 7.56 9.08 11.67
C ALA A 55 7.76 7.98 10.64
N ILE A 56 6.70 7.19 10.41
CA ILE A 56 6.60 6.18 9.36
C ILE A 56 6.49 6.86 7.98
N ALA A 57 5.69 7.92 7.89
CA ALA A 57 5.53 8.75 6.70
C ALA A 57 5.64 10.23 7.10
N VAL A 58 6.49 10.97 6.39
CA VAL A 58 6.63 12.42 6.52
C VAL A 58 5.70 13.07 5.48
N ASP A 59 5.15 14.25 5.81
CA ASP A 59 4.28 15.03 4.93
C ASP A 59 2.97 14.33 4.49
N THR A 60 2.36 13.56 5.39
CA THR A 60 1.06 12.91 5.15
C THR A 60 -0.07 13.90 4.86
N ALA A 61 0.08 15.17 5.27
CA ALA A 61 -0.88 16.24 5.02
C ALA A 61 -0.83 16.74 3.57
N ALA A 62 0.35 17.05 3.02
CA ALA A 62 0.45 17.51 1.63
C ALA A 62 0.13 16.39 0.63
N ALA A 63 0.53 15.13 0.92
CA ALA A 63 0.12 13.98 0.12
C ALA A 63 -1.41 13.78 0.13
N ASN A 64 -2.07 14.02 1.27
CA ASN A 64 -3.53 14.00 1.37
C ASN A 64 -4.20 15.10 0.54
N GLU A 65 -3.69 16.33 0.64
CA GLU A 65 -4.25 17.50 -0.05
C GLU A 65 -4.06 17.42 -1.59
N GLN A 66 -2.96 16.84 -2.06
CA GLN A 66 -2.66 16.72 -3.50
C GLN A 66 -3.28 15.48 -4.19
N HIS A 67 -3.60 14.40 -3.45
CA HIS A 67 -4.05 13.14 -4.06
C HIS A 67 -5.29 12.48 -3.42
N TYR A 68 -5.71 12.84 -2.20
CA TYR A 68 -6.79 12.12 -1.50
C TYR A 68 -8.03 12.98 -1.19
N GLU A 69 -8.00 14.28 -1.47
CA GLU A 69 -9.18 15.18 -1.43
C GLU A 69 -9.92 15.30 -2.78
N VAL A 70 -9.47 14.57 -3.81
CA VAL A 70 -10.24 14.42 -5.04
C VAL A 70 -11.41 13.45 -4.78
N PRO A 71 -12.66 13.81 -5.13
CA PRO A 71 -13.83 12.97 -4.84
C PRO A 71 -13.72 11.58 -5.46
N THR A 72 -14.24 10.56 -4.79
CA THR A 72 -14.25 9.17 -5.29
C THR A 72 -14.90 9.06 -6.68
N GLU A 73 -15.87 9.92 -6.97
CA GLU A 73 -16.58 10.03 -8.26
C GLU A 73 -15.65 10.30 -9.43
N PHE A 74 -14.55 11.03 -9.20
CA PHE A 74 -13.54 11.25 -10.23
C PHE A 74 -12.85 9.94 -10.62
N TYR A 75 -12.46 9.15 -9.61
CA TYR A 75 -11.77 7.87 -9.81
C TYR A 75 -12.67 6.79 -10.42
N LEU A 76 -13.97 6.81 -10.10
CA LEU A 76 -14.96 5.96 -10.74
C LEU A 76 -15.03 6.16 -12.27
N GLY A 77 -14.56 7.30 -12.78
CA GLY A 77 -14.56 7.59 -14.22
C GLY A 77 -13.49 6.84 -15.03
N PHE A 78 -12.45 6.29 -14.40
CA PHE A 78 -11.33 5.66 -15.11
C PHE A 78 -10.72 4.43 -14.43
N LEU A 79 -11.03 4.15 -13.17
CA LEU A 79 -10.62 2.90 -12.52
C LEU A 79 -11.53 1.74 -12.91
N GLY A 80 -10.99 0.53 -12.80
CA GLY A 80 -11.76 -0.69 -13.02
C GLY A 80 -12.76 -0.98 -11.89
N PRO A 81 -13.58 -2.02 -12.02
CA PRO A 81 -14.65 -2.35 -11.07
C PRO A 81 -14.18 -2.67 -9.64
N CYS A 82 -12.92 -3.06 -9.46
CA CYS A 82 -12.34 -3.25 -8.14
C CYS A 82 -11.85 -1.94 -7.52
N MET A 83 -11.90 -0.82 -8.23
CA MET A 83 -11.33 0.47 -7.81
C MET A 83 -9.84 0.34 -7.46
N LYS A 84 -9.10 -0.44 -8.25
CA LYS A 84 -7.69 -0.72 -8.00
C LYS A 84 -6.82 0.43 -8.54
N TYR A 85 -6.29 1.22 -7.63
CA TYR A 85 -5.33 2.30 -7.94
C TYR A 85 -3.89 1.83 -7.69
N SER A 86 -3.47 0.81 -8.44
CA SER A 86 -2.10 0.25 -8.43
C SER A 86 -1.89 -0.62 -9.67
N SER A 87 -0.65 -1.02 -9.97
CA SER A 87 -0.30 -1.76 -11.20
C SER A 87 -1.03 -3.11 -11.33
N CYS A 88 -1.49 -3.45 -12.54
CA CYS A 88 -2.18 -4.72 -12.82
C CYS A 88 -1.31 -5.69 -13.64
N GLU A 89 -1.53 -6.99 -13.44
CA GLU A 89 -0.97 -8.11 -14.19
C GLU A 89 -1.75 -8.32 -15.50
N TRP A 90 -1.13 -7.91 -16.61
CA TRP A 90 -1.66 -8.04 -17.97
C TRP A 90 -1.16 -9.31 -18.66
N GLU A 91 -2.02 -9.93 -19.46
CA GLU A 91 -1.63 -11.03 -20.33
C GLU A 91 -0.85 -10.52 -21.55
N LEU A 92 0.44 -10.84 -21.57
CA LEU A 92 1.29 -10.53 -22.71
C LEU A 92 0.77 -11.23 -23.97
N ASN A 93 0.63 -10.46 -25.05
CA ASN A 93 0.11 -10.90 -26.35
C ASN A 93 -1.39 -11.22 -26.40
N ASN A 94 -2.17 -10.79 -25.41
CA ASN A 94 -3.63 -10.80 -25.49
C ASN A 94 -4.16 -9.39 -25.77
N PRO A 95 -4.44 -9.01 -27.04
CA PRO A 95 -4.96 -7.68 -27.35
C PRO A 95 -6.39 -7.46 -26.86
N ASN A 96 -7.09 -8.52 -26.44
CA ASN A 96 -8.45 -8.46 -25.90
C ASN A 96 -8.47 -8.54 -24.36
N ASP A 97 -7.31 -8.46 -23.71
CA ASP A 97 -7.25 -8.40 -22.27
C ASP A 97 -7.96 -7.14 -21.75
N THR A 98 -8.61 -7.27 -20.61
CA THR A 98 -9.47 -6.21 -20.06
C THR A 98 -8.92 -5.73 -18.73
N LEU A 99 -9.24 -4.48 -18.36
CA LEU A 99 -8.83 -3.94 -17.06
C LEU A 99 -9.42 -4.79 -15.92
N GLU A 100 -10.67 -5.23 -16.07
CA GLU A 100 -11.38 -6.12 -15.16
C GLU A 100 -10.62 -7.43 -14.94
N ALA A 101 -10.20 -8.09 -16.02
CA ALA A 101 -9.45 -9.33 -15.95
C ALA A 101 -8.06 -9.12 -15.34
N ALA A 102 -7.41 -8.00 -15.66
CA ALA A 102 -6.12 -7.64 -15.09
C ALA A 102 -6.21 -7.36 -13.58
N GLU A 103 -7.24 -6.65 -13.12
CA GLU A 103 -7.52 -6.47 -11.70
C GLU A 103 -7.72 -7.82 -10.99
N GLU A 104 -8.60 -8.69 -11.50
CA GLU A 104 -8.89 -10.00 -10.91
C GLU A 104 -7.64 -10.87 -10.81
N ARG A 105 -6.83 -10.97 -11.88
CA ARG A 105 -5.59 -11.74 -11.88
C ARG A 105 -4.60 -11.23 -10.85
N THR A 106 -4.44 -9.91 -10.77
CA THR A 106 -3.53 -9.27 -9.82
C THR A 106 -3.95 -9.54 -8.38
N LEU A 107 -5.24 -9.34 -8.06
CA LEU A 107 -5.76 -9.56 -6.71
C LEU A 107 -5.68 -11.05 -6.32
N ALA A 108 -5.91 -11.96 -7.28
CA ALA A 108 -5.68 -13.38 -7.08
C ALA A 108 -4.19 -13.72 -6.84
N SER A 109 -3.27 -13.06 -7.54
CA SER A 109 -1.84 -13.17 -7.32
C SER A 109 -1.45 -12.71 -5.91
N TYR A 110 -2.00 -11.58 -5.45
CA TYR A 110 -1.79 -11.09 -4.09
C TYR A 110 -2.29 -12.10 -3.04
N ALA A 111 -3.50 -12.63 -3.18
CA ALA A 111 -4.03 -13.61 -2.23
C ALA A 111 -3.16 -14.87 -2.12
N ARG A 112 -2.64 -15.36 -3.26
CA ARG A 112 -1.70 -16.50 -3.28
C ARG A 112 -0.37 -16.15 -2.59
N ARG A 113 0.22 -15.00 -2.92
CA ARG A 113 1.52 -14.56 -2.35
C ARG A 113 1.42 -14.27 -0.85
N VAL A 114 0.29 -13.72 -0.39
CA VAL A 114 0.00 -13.51 1.03
C VAL A 114 -0.29 -14.85 1.73
N GLY A 115 -0.67 -15.90 1.00
CA GLY A 115 -1.01 -17.20 1.59
C GLY A 115 -2.35 -17.16 2.33
N LEU A 116 -3.39 -16.58 1.72
CA LEU A 116 -4.74 -16.54 2.33
C LEU A 116 -5.40 -17.92 2.44
N ASP A 117 -4.97 -18.87 1.61
CA ASP A 117 -5.42 -20.26 1.62
C ASP A 117 -4.67 -21.13 2.64
N ASP A 118 -3.67 -20.57 3.35
CA ASP A 118 -2.90 -21.32 4.33
C ASP A 118 -3.74 -21.70 5.55
N ASP A 119 -3.49 -22.91 6.07
CA ASP A 119 -4.15 -23.39 7.27
C ASP A 119 -3.92 -22.47 8.47
N GLY A 120 -5.01 -22.21 9.21
CA GLY A 120 -4.98 -21.39 10.42
C GLY A 120 -5.10 -19.89 10.20
N VAL A 121 -5.06 -19.39 8.95
CA VAL A 121 -5.32 -17.98 8.66
C VAL A 121 -6.78 -17.62 8.99
N LYS A 122 -6.98 -16.53 9.72
CA LYS A 122 -8.31 -15.99 10.10
C LYS A 122 -8.41 -14.48 9.95
N ARG A 123 -7.33 -13.73 10.18
CA ARG A 123 -7.33 -12.27 10.35
C ARG A 123 -6.29 -11.65 9.42
N VAL A 124 -6.75 -10.77 8.53
CA VAL A 124 -5.91 -10.10 7.52
C VAL A 124 -5.97 -8.60 7.72
N LEU A 125 -4.81 -7.94 7.69
CA LEU A 125 -4.69 -6.47 7.70
C LEU A 125 -4.24 -5.96 6.33
N ASP A 126 -4.97 -4.99 5.79
CA ASP A 126 -4.63 -4.26 4.56
C ASP A 126 -4.20 -2.82 4.90
N ILE A 127 -2.89 -2.56 4.76
CA ILE A 127 -2.24 -1.29 5.08
C ILE A 127 -2.21 -0.40 3.84
N GLY A 128 -2.89 0.75 3.93
CA GLY A 128 -2.97 1.69 2.81
C GLY A 128 -3.94 1.19 1.74
N CYS A 129 -5.15 0.81 2.15
CA CYS A 129 -6.05 0.02 1.31
C CYS A 129 -6.67 0.75 0.10
N GLY A 130 -6.43 2.06 -0.07
CA GLY A 130 -7.06 2.87 -1.10
C GLY A 130 -8.59 2.79 -1.02
N TRP A 131 -9.26 2.53 -2.15
CA TRP A 131 -10.71 2.24 -2.21
C TRP A 131 -11.08 0.79 -1.83
N GLY A 132 -10.16 0.03 -1.24
CA GLY A 132 -10.38 -1.32 -0.74
C GLY A 132 -10.44 -2.39 -1.81
N SER A 133 -9.72 -2.20 -2.92
CA SER A 133 -9.70 -3.14 -4.04
C SER A 133 -9.38 -4.56 -3.61
N PHE A 134 -8.29 -4.76 -2.86
CA PHE A 134 -7.94 -6.06 -2.30
C PHE A 134 -8.90 -6.49 -1.20
N THR A 135 -9.16 -5.63 -0.20
CA THR A 135 -10.01 -5.98 0.94
C THR A 135 -11.41 -6.44 0.53
N LEU A 136 -12.12 -5.70 -0.32
CA LEU A 136 -13.49 -6.05 -0.75
C LEU A 136 -13.50 -7.29 -1.65
N TRP A 137 -12.51 -7.43 -2.53
CA TRP A 137 -12.35 -8.60 -3.37
C TRP A 137 -12.08 -9.87 -2.55
N ALA A 138 -11.13 -9.79 -1.62
CA ALA A 138 -10.71 -10.91 -0.79
C ALA A 138 -11.81 -11.29 0.21
N ALA A 139 -12.48 -10.31 0.83
CA ALA A 139 -13.59 -10.57 1.74
C ALA A 139 -14.74 -11.35 1.08
N LYS A 140 -15.03 -11.07 -0.19
CA LYS A 140 -16.01 -11.83 -0.97
C LYS A 140 -15.56 -13.26 -1.25
N LYS A 141 -14.29 -13.46 -1.59
CA LYS A 141 -13.73 -14.75 -1.99
C LYS A 141 -13.43 -15.67 -0.79
N TYR A 142 -13.13 -15.07 0.36
CA TYR A 142 -12.74 -15.74 1.60
C TYR A 142 -13.68 -15.35 2.75
N PRO A 143 -14.97 -15.77 2.72
CA PRO A 143 -15.97 -15.36 3.71
C PRO A 143 -15.65 -15.84 5.15
N GLN A 144 -14.78 -16.86 5.29
CA GLN A 144 -14.31 -17.38 6.57
C GLN A 144 -13.21 -16.53 7.23
N LEU A 145 -12.62 -15.58 6.49
CA LEU A 145 -11.58 -14.68 6.98
C LEU A 145 -12.18 -13.31 7.32
N SER A 146 -11.63 -12.66 8.35
CA SER A 146 -11.93 -11.27 8.68
C SER A 146 -10.85 -10.34 8.15
N PHE A 147 -11.25 -9.26 7.50
CA PHE A 147 -10.37 -8.27 6.91
C PHE A 147 -10.52 -6.94 7.65
N THR A 148 -9.40 -6.41 8.12
CA THR A 148 -9.33 -5.04 8.66
C THR A 148 -8.45 -4.23 7.71
N CYS A 149 -8.92 -3.05 7.31
CA CYS A 149 -8.20 -2.19 6.39
C CYS A 149 -8.24 -0.74 6.88
N PHE A 150 -7.23 0.04 6.49
CA PHE A 150 -7.24 1.46 6.78
C PHE A 150 -6.62 2.32 5.67
N SER A 151 -7.11 3.55 5.62
CA SER A 151 -6.63 4.64 4.80
C SER A 151 -6.70 5.93 5.60
N ASN A 152 -5.87 6.91 5.26
CA ASN A 152 -5.94 8.27 5.79
C ASN A 152 -7.12 9.08 5.20
N SER A 153 -7.68 8.65 4.06
CA SER A 153 -8.76 9.32 3.34
C SER A 153 -10.15 8.93 3.85
N ALA A 154 -10.99 9.93 4.15
CA ALA A 154 -12.37 9.70 4.58
C ALA A 154 -13.27 9.18 3.44
N THR A 155 -13.06 9.68 2.21
CA THR A 155 -13.88 9.32 1.05
C THR A 155 -13.65 7.87 0.63
N GLN A 156 -12.41 7.38 0.76
CA GLN A 156 -12.05 5.98 0.56
C GLN A 156 -12.72 5.05 1.58
N ILE A 157 -12.63 5.38 2.88
CA ILE A 157 -13.28 4.57 3.93
C ILE A 157 -14.80 4.57 3.77
N ALA A 158 -15.41 5.69 3.39
CA ALA A 158 -16.83 5.77 3.08
C ALA A 158 -17.21 4.84 1.91
N HIS A 159 -16.43 4.86 0.83
CA HIS A 159 -16.63 3.97 -0.32
C HIS A 159 -16.53 2.49 0.06
N ILE A 160 -15.52 2.10 0.84
CA ILE A 160 -15.34 0.71 1.29
C ILE A 160 -16.52 0.27 2.15
N THR A 161 -16.91 1.10 3.12
CA THR A 161 -18.00 0.80 4.05
C THR A 161 -19.32 0.62 3.30
N GLN A 162 -19.61 1.52 2.36
CA GLN A 162 -20.80 1.45 1.51
C GLN A 162 -20.77 0.21 0.61
N SER A 163 -19.66 -0.04 -0.08
CA SER A 163 -19.49 -1.20 -0.96
C SER A 163 -19.60 -2.53 -0.22
N ALA A 164 -19.02 -2.62 0.99
CA ALA A 164 -19.15 -3.80 1.84
C ALA A 164 -20.61 -4.05 2.23
N LYS A 165 -21.35 -3.00 2.61
CA LYS A 165 -22.77 -3.08 2.94
C LYS A 165 -23.62 -3.52 1.75
N GLU A 166 -23.43 -2.92 0.58
CA GLU A 166 -24.14 -3.25 -0.66
C GLU A 166 -23.90 -4.69 -1.11
N ARG A 167 -22.68 -5.19 -0.89
CA ARG A 167 -22.28 -6.56 -1.24
C ARG A 167 -22.57 -7.58 -0.13
N GLY A 168 -23.13 -7.17 1.01
CA GLY A 168 -23.42 -8.05 2.15
C GLY A 168 -22.18 -8.61 2.86
N LEU A 169 -21.04 -7.93 2.77
CA LEU A 169 -19.76 -8.36 3.34
C LEU A 169 -19.67 -7.95 4.83
N SER A 170 -20.05 -8.86 5.73
CA SER A 170 -19.97 -8.64 7.18
C SER A 170 -18.58 -8.87 7.78
N ASN A 171 -17.64 -9.34 6.96
CA ASN A 171 -16.27 -9.70 7.35
C ASN A 171 -15.23 -8.61 7.02
N VAL A 172 -15.67 -7.37 6.79
CA VAL A 172 -14.82 -6.21 6.51
C VAL A 172 -14.95 -5.16 7.61
N ARG A 173 -13.82 -4.67 8.11
CA ARG A 173 -13.70 -3.49 8.97
C ARG A 173 -12.82 -2.46 8.28
N ALA A 174 -13.36 -1.28 7.99
CA ALA A 174 -12.61 -0.17 7.39
C ALA A 174 -12.49 0.97 8.40
N THR A 175 -11.27 1.45 8.63
CA THR A 175 -10.99 2.50 9.62
C THR A 175 -10.19 3.64 8.98
N ARG A 176 -10.58 4.89 9.26
CA ARG A 176 -9.74 6.04 8.89
C ARG A 176 -8.60 6.17 9.89
N LEU A 177 -7.35 6.03 9.44
CA LEU A 177 -6.19 6.06 10.31
C LEU A 177 -4.97 6.60 9.57
N ASP A 178 -4.23 7.49 10.23
CA ASP A 178 -2.87 7.86 9.80
C ASP A 178 -1.91 6.71 10.16
N ILE A 179 -1.10 6.28 9.20
CA ILE A 179 -0.16 5.19 9.36
C ILE A 179 0.83 5.40 10.53
N ASN A 180 1.17 6.65 10.85
CA ASN A 180 2.01 7.01 12.00
C ASN A 180 1.35 6.66 13.35
N LYS A 181 0.02 6.51 13.36
CA LYS A 181 -0.79 6.13 14.52
C LYS A 181 -1.18 4.65 14.49
N LEU A 182 -0.59 3.84 13.61
CA LEU A 182 -0.91 2.42 13.51
C LEU A 182 -0.66 1.68 14.84
N SER A 183 -1.74 1.16 15.42
CA SER A 183 -1.70 0.26 16.58
C SER A 183 -2.97 -0.60 16.59
N LEU A 184 -2.90 -1.76 17.24
CA LEU A 184 -4.07 -2.64 17.45
C LEU A 184 -5.24 -1.88 18.08
N GLN A 185 -4.96 -1.08 19.11
CA GLN A 185 -5.97 -0.29 19.80
C GLN A 185 -6.65 0.73 18.88
N ASN A 186 -5.88 1.44 18.06
CA ASN A 186 -6.42 2.42 17.11
C ASN A 186 -7.19 1.77 15.95
N LEU A 187 -6.90 0.51 15.64
CA LEU A 187 -7.67 -0.30 14.70
C LEU A 187 -8.94 -0.93 15.34
N GLY A 188 -9.11 -0.81 16.66
CA GLY A 188 -10.20 -1.45 17.40
C GLY A 188 -10.03 -2.96 17.55
N GLU A 189 -8.78 -3.43 17.52
CA GLU A 189 -8.42 -4.85 17.54
C GLU A 189 -7.68 -5.21 18.84
N THR A 190 -7.89 -6.44 19.30
CA THR A 190 -7.28 -6.95 20.55
C THR A 190 -6.28 -8.06 20.32
N LYS A 191 -6.24 -8.60 19.10
CA LYS A 191 -5.39 -9.73 18.70
C LYS A 191 -4.60 -9.37 17.45
N PRO A 192 -3.38 -9.91 17.28
CA PRO A 192 -2.64 -9.77 16.05
C PRO A 192 -3.39 -10.37 14.84
N PHE A 193 -2.85 -10.10 13.67
CA PHE A 193 -3.31 -10.50 12.36
C PHE A 193 -2.40 -11.62 11.90
N ASP A 194 -2.97 -12.63 11.23
CA ASP A 194 -2.22 -13.76 10.71
C ASP A 194 -1.48 -13.38 9.43
N ARG A 195 -2.04 -12.41 8.68
CA ARG A 195 -1.48 -11.86 7.44
C ARG A 195 -1.60 -10.34 7.42
N ILE A 196 -0.57 -9.69 6.89
CA ILE A 196 -0.56 -8.26 6.60
C ILE A 196 -0.20 -8.11 5.12
N VAL A 197 -0.97 -7.29 4.41
CA VAL A 197 -0.71 -6.88 3.04
C VAL A 197 -0.54 -5.36 3.00
N SER A 198 0.32 -4.89 2.11
CA SER A 198 0.46 -3.48 1.77
C SER A 198 0.82 -3.39 0.30
N ILE A 199 -0.03 -2.72 -0.48
CA ILE A 199 0.07 -2.65 -1.95
C ILE A 199 0.42 -1.21 -2.31
N GLU A 200 1.63 -0.98 -2.81
CA GLU A 200 2.11 0.33 -3.30
C GLU A 200 1.89 1.50 -2.31
N CYS A 201 1.94 1.21 -0.99
CA CYS A 201 1.84 2.20 0.09
C CYS A 201 3.22 2.59 0.66
N LEU A 202 4.25 1.84 0.29
CA LEU A 202 5.56 1.89 0.90
C LEU A 202 6.43 3.01 0.34
N GLU A 203 6.18 3.41 -0.89
CA GLU A 203 6.79 4.52 -1.61
C GLU A 203 6.57 5.86 -0.90
N HIS A 204 5.51 5.95 -0.09
CA HIS A 204 5.18 7.10 0.75
C HIS A 204 5.73 7.01 2.18
N SER A 205 6.46 5.94 2.50
CA SER A 205 6.98 5.69 3.83
C SER A 205 8.49 5.91 3.85
N GLU A 206 8.95 6.80 4.71
CA GLU A 206 10.38 7.08 4.87
C GLU A 206 11.05 6.10 5.86
N ASN A 207 10.25 5.39 6.68
CA ASN A 207 10.76 4.45 7.69
C ASN A 207 10.14 3.05 7.60
N TYR A 208 10.71 2.25 6.70
CA TYR A 208 10.35 0.85 6.46
C TYR A 208 10.58 -0.05 7.70
N GLU A 209 11.57 0.28 8.55
CA GLU A 209 11.81 -0.49 9.77
C GLU A 209 10.71 -0.30 10.82
N LEU A 210 10.15 0.90 10.96
CA LEU A 210 9.02 1.11 11.87
C LEU A 210 7.72 0.44 11.39
N LEU A 211 7.54 0.29 10.08
CA LEU A 211 6.39 -0.37 9.48
C LEU A 211 6.39 -1.89 9.68
N PHE A 212 7.51 -2.54 9.41
CA PHE A 212 7.60 -4.00 9.44
C PHE A 212 8.26 -4.54 10.72
N PHE A 213 9.14 -3.77 11.34
CA PHE A 213 10.01 -4.21 12.43
C PHE A 213 9.78 -3.43 13.73
N ARG A 214 8.54 -3.05 14.04
CA ARG A 214 8.17 -2.60 15.40
C ARG A 214 8.24 -3.75 16.44
N LYS A 215 9.40 -4.42 16.54
CA LYS A 215 10.28 -4.44 17.72
C LYS A 215 11.54 -5.28 17.46
N ARG A 216 12.73 -4.65 17.39
CA ARG A 216 13.98 -5.33 17.78
C ARG A 216 15.16 -4.44 18.20
N LEU A 217 14.99 -3.37 18.98
CA LEU A 217 16.13 -2.71 19.65
C LEU A 217 15.78 -2.18 21.04
N ARG A 218 16.10 -3.00 22.08
CA ARG A 218 16.78 -2.66 23.35
C ARG A 218 16.46 -3.70 24.42
N SER A 219 17.26 -4.77 24.46
CA SER A 219 17.56 -5.45 25.72
C SER A 219 18.71 -4.70 26.41
N SER A 220 18.38 -3.73 27.25
CA SER A 220 19.29 -3.26 28.30
C SER A 220 18.45 -2.80 29.49
N SER A 221 18.18 -3.76 30.37
CA SER A 221 17.94 -3.61 31.81
C SER A 221 17.35 -2.27 32.30
N SER A 222 16.03 -2.16 32.32
CA SER A 222 15.32 -1.63 33.50
C SER A 222 13.92 -2.24 33.56
N THR A 223 13.56 -2.73 34.73
CA THR A 223 12.31 -3.43 35.02
C THR A 223 11.15 -2.43 35.10
N ARG A 224 10.29 -2.37 34.05
CA ARG A 224 8.84 -2.11 34.18
C ARG A 224 7.97 -2.15 32.90
N ASP A 225 8.53 -2.25 31.68
CA ASP A 225 7.71 -2.15 30.44
C ASP A 225 7.62 -3.45 29.60
N SER A 226 7.25 -4.59 30.21
CA SER A 226 7.22 -5.89 29.53
C SER A 226 5.88 -6.29 28.88
N GLN A 227 4.85 -5.45 28.82
CA GLN A 227 3.51 -5.89 28.35
C GLN A 227 3.13 -5.63 26.89
N ASN A 228 3.87 -4.85 26.10
CA ASN A 228 3.43 -4.48 24.73
C ASN A 228 4.38 -4.93 23.61
N ALA A 229 4.95 -6.14 23.68
CA ALA A 229 5.84 -6.67 22.65
C ALA A 229 5.22 -7.81 21.83
N GLN A 230 4.42 -7.49 20.82
CA GLN A 230 4.04 -8.44 19.77
C GLN A 230 4.53 -7.90 18.43
N GLY A 231 5.59 -8.53 17.90
CA GLY A 231 6.05 -8.32 16.53
C GLY A 231 5.15 -9.07 15.56
N TRP A 232 5.06 -8.57 14.33
CA TRP A 232 4.15 -9.06 13.29
C TRP A 232 4.92 -9.89 12.26
N ALA A 233 4.32 -10.97 11.76
CA ALA A 233 4.75 -11.60 10.53
C ALA A 233 4.06 -10.85 9.37
N ALA A 234 4.80 -10.00 8.65
CA ALA A 234 4.29 -9.33 7.46
C ALA A 234 4.72 -10.11 6.21
N ALA A 235 3.78 -10.39 5.31
CA ALA A 235 4.08 -10.84 3.97
C ALA A 235 4.14 -9.61 3.07
N LEU A 236 5.33 -9.21 2.65
CA LEU A 236 5.51 -8.10 1.72
C LEU A 236 5.18 -8.58 0.31
N VAL A 237 4.14 -8.02 -0.30
CA VAL A 237 3.87 -8.22 -1.74
C VAL A 237 4.21 -6.93 -2.47
N GLN A 238 5.44 -6.86 -2.96
CA GLN A 238 5.85 -5.89 -3.98
C GLN A 238 5.74 -6.54 -5.36
N ASN A 239 5.38 -5.75 -6.36
CA ASN A 239 5.42 -6.14 -7.77
C ASN A 239 6.86 -6.19 -8.27
#